data_AF-A0A800NE17-F1
#
_entry.id   AF-A0A800NE17-F1
#
_cell.length_a   1.000
_cell.length_b   1.000
_cell.length_c   1.000
_cell.angle_alpha   90.00
_cell.angle_beta   90.00
_cell.angle_gamma   90.00
#
_symmetry.space_group_name_H-M   'P 1'
#
loop_
_entity.id
_entity.type
_entity.pdbx_description
1 polymer ?
#
loop_
_entity_poly.entity_id
_entity_poly.type
_entity_poly.pdbx_seq_one_letter_code
_entity_poly.pdbx_strand_id
1 'polypeptide(L)'
;MSINTIILRNLKKNLKNYYLYVFALIFSVALYFAFVTLQYDPSMSEAKGSIKGAAAIKTASILLVAIVSIFLLYANTIFIKRRSKEIGLFQLIGMTKNEIFRLLSLENLLLYFGSLIIGIFIGFSVSKLILMILFKLTGVEGIASLHFSSEALLQTVIVFTVIYVFIMLMNFILSRGKPFYLYSGWFRLPREK
;
A
#
# COMPACT_ATOMS: atom_id res chain seq x y z
N MET A 1 21.88 -13.90 18.83
CA MET A 1 21.47 -13.26 17.55
C MET A 1 20.16 -12.51 17.79
N SER A 2 20.08 -11.21 17.45
CA SER A 2 18.86 -10.43 17.73
C SER A 2 17.81 -10.64 16.64
N ILE A 3 16.52 -10.72 17.02
CA ILE A 3 15.39 -10.88 16.10
C ILE A 3 15.45 -9.88 14.92
N ASN A 4 15.90 -8.65 15.17
CA ASN A 4 15.98 -7.58 14.17
C ASN A 4 16.96 -7.91 13.04
N THR A 5 18.08 -8.57 13.35
CA THR A 5 19.06 -9.00 12.33
C THR A 5 18.52 -10.10 11.42
N ILE A 6 17.64 -10.97 11.94
CA ILE A 6 17.00 -12.03 11.15
C ILE A 6 15.98 -11.41 10.19
N ILE A 7 15.18 -10.46 10.68
CA ILE A 7 14.16 -9.74 9.89
C ILE A 7 14.82 -8.96 8.74
N LEU A 8 15.86 -8.18 9.02
CA LEU A 8 16.57 -7.39 8.00
C LEU A 8 17.24 -8.28 6.93
N ARG A 9 17.79 -9.41 7.35
CA ARG A 9 18.44 -10.36 6.42
C ARG A 9 17.40 -11.09 5.55
N ASN A 10 16.22 -11.40 6.10
CA ASN A 10 15.09 -11.95 5.35
C ASN A 10 14.55 -10.94 4.31
N LEU A 11 14.29 -9.71 4.74
CA LEU A 11 13.87 -8.60 3.87
C LEU A 11 14.83 -8.42 2.69
N LYS A 12 16.14 -8.36 2.96
CA LYS A 12 17.16 -8.14 1.93
C LYS A 12 17.28 -9.31 0.97
N LYS A 13 17.14 -10.55 1.45
CA LYS A 13 17.25 -11.77 0.62
C LYS A 13 16.01 -11.96 -0.27
N ASN A 14 14.85 -11.53 0.20
CA ASN A 14 13.56 -11.70 -0.48
C ASN A 14 13.03 -10.40 -1.12
N LEU A 15 13.86 -9.35 -1.22
CA LEU A 15 13.50 -8.04 -1.78
C LEU A 15 12.96 -8.11 -3.22
N LYS A 16 13.44 -9.07 -4.03
CA LYS A 16 12.89 -9.38 -5.37
C LYS A 16 11.47 -9.98 -5.35
N ASN A 17 11.04 -10.53 -4.23
CA ASN A 17 9.67 -11.00 -4.04
C ASN A 17 8.79 -9.89 -3.43
N TYR A 18 9.37 -8.98 -2.64
CA TYR A 18 8.69 -7.84 -2.01
C TYR A 18 8.46 -6.64 -2.94
N TYR A 19 9.30 -6.44 -3.97
CA TYR A 19 9.32 -5.17 -4.71
C TYR A 19 7.96 -4.79 -5.30
N LEU A 20 7.19 -5.75 -5.82
CA LEU A 20 5.91 -5.46 -6.47
C LEU A 20 4.86 -4.95 -5.45
N TYR A 21 4.86 -5.52 -4.25
CA TYR A 21 3.95 -5.12 -3.17
C TYR A 21 4.36 -3.79 -2.55
N VAL A 22 5.65 -3.63 -2.27
CA VAL A 22 6.23 -2.38 -1.75
C VAL A 22 6.01 -1.23 -2.74
N PHE A 23 6.21 -1.49 -4.03
CA PHE A 23 5.92 -0.53 -5.10
C PHE A 23 4.44 -0.17 -5.14
N ALA A 24 3.54 -1.17 -5.09
CA ALA A 24 2.10 -0.93 -5.06
C ALA A 24 1.67 -0.08 -3.85
N LEU A 25 2.23 -0.34 -2.67
CA LEU A 25 2.01 0.45 -1.46
C LEU A 25 2.50 1.89 -1.63
N ILE A 26 3.77 2.08 -2.03
CA ILE A 26 4.36 3.42 -2.24
C ILE A 26 3.56 4.21 -3.26
N PHE A 27 3.26 3.60 -4.41
CA PHE A 27 2.51 4.23 -5.48
C PHE A 27 1.11 4.64 -5.02
N SER A 28 0.42 3.76 -4.30
CA SER A 28 -0.92 4.03 -3.76
C SER A 28 -0.91 5.20 -2.78
N VAL A 29 0.01 5.19 -1.81
CA VAL A 29 0.16 6.27 -0.83
C VAL A 29 0.49 7.58 -1.53
N ALA A 30 1.45 7.57 -2.47
CA ALA A 30 1.85 8.76 -3.21
C ALA A 30 0.70 9.34 -4.03
N LEU A 31 -0.05 8.50 -4.75
CA LEU A 31 -1.17 8.91 -5.57
C LEU A 31 -2.31 9.51 -4.73
N TYR A 32 -2.67 8.85 -3.63
CA TYR A 32 -3.71 9.34 -2.72
C TYR A 32 -3.29 10.64 -2.03
N PHE A 33 -2.07 10.69 -1.48
CA PHE A 33 -1.56 11.87 -0.80
C PHE A 33 -1.47 13.07 -1.74
N ALA A 34 -1.02 12.87 -2.99
CA ALA A 34 -0.98 13.94 -3.99
C ALA A 34 -2.39 14.47 -4.29
N PHE A 35 -3.37 13.59 -4.46
CA PHE A 35 -4.76 13.99 -4.71
C PHE A 35 -5.38 14.75 -3.53
N VAL A 36 -5.19 14.25 -2.31
CA VAL A 36 -5.73 14.91 -1.10
C VAL A 36 -5.03 16.26 -0.85
N THR A 37 -3.73 16.36 -1.09
CA THR A 37 -2.99 17.64 -0.97
C THR A 37 -3.56 18.68 -1.95
N LEU A 38 -3.79 18.29 -3.21
CA LEU A 38 -4.45 19.15 -4.20
C LEU A 38 -5.87 19.54 -3.80
N GLN A 39 -6.61 18.63 -3.17
CA GLN A 39 -7.95 18.92 -2.66
C GLN A 39 -7.90 20.02 -1.59
N TYR A 40 -6.91 20.04 -0.69
CA TYR A 40 -6.80 21.08 0.34
C TYR A 40 -6.08 22.36 -0.12
N ASP A 41 -5.61 22.42 -1.37
CA ASP A 41 -4.91 23.58 -1.89
C ASP A 41 -5.88 24.77 -2.14
N PRO A 42 -5.49 26.02 -1.78
CA PRO A 42 -6.32 27.20 -2.01
C PRO A 42 -6.71 27.42 -3.48
N SER A 43 -5.87 27.00 -4.43
CA SER A 43 -6.17 27.08 -5.87
C SER A 43 -7.41 26.27 -6.27
N MET A 44 -7.81 25.29 -5.45
CA MET A 44 -8.98 24.46 -5.69
C MET A 44 -10.25 25.00 -5.01
N SER A 45 -10.16 26.14 -4.31
CA SER A 45 -11.27 26.78 -3.62
C SER A 45 -12.37 27.25 -4.57
N GLU A 46 -12.02 27.80 -5.74
CA GLU A 46 -13.02 28.22 -6.74
C GLU A 46 -13.76 27.01 -7.33
N ALA A 47 -13.05 25.92 -7.60
CA ALA A 47 -13.66 24.67 -8.05
C ALA A 47 -14.62 24.09 -6.98
N LYS A 48 -14.23 24.14 -5.70
CA LYS A 48 -15.07 23.74 -4.56
C LYS A 48 -16.24 24.68 -4.29
N GLY A 49 -16.15 25.96 -4.66
CA GLY A 49 -17.19 26.96 -4.42
C GLY A 49 -18.49 26.66 -5.17
N SER A 50 -18.42 25.87 -6.24
CA SER A 50 -19.61 25.35 -6.92
C SER A 50 -20.08 24.02 -6.32
N ILE A 51 -21.42 23.86 -6.17
CA ILE A 51 -22.03 22.60 -5.70
C ILE A 51 -21.59 21.41 -6.57
N LYS A 52 -21.46 21.63 -7.89
CA LYS A 52 -21.02 20.62 -8.85
C LYS A 52 -19.55 20.22 -8.65
N GLY A 53 -18.66 21.18 -8.43
CA GLY A 53 -17.23 20.90 -8.25
C GLY A 53 -16.91 20.27 -6.89
N ALA A 54 -17.57 20.70 -5.81
CA ALA A 54 -17.44 20.04 -4.51
C ALA A 54 -17.91 18.56 -4.57
N ALA A 55 -19.04 18.30 -5.23
CA ALA A 55 -19.54 16.94 -5.44
C ALA A 55 -18.58 16.10 -6.30
N ALA A 56 -18.01 16.68 -7.37
CA ALA A 56 -17.05 16.01 -8.25
C ALA A 56 -15.77 15.60 -7.49
N ILE A 57 -15.19 16.52 -6.71
CA ILE A 57 -13.97 16.25 -5.93
C ILE A 57 -14.22 15.17 -4.87
N LYS A 58 -15.36 15.23 -4.16
CA LYS A 58 -15.73 14.20 -3.17
C LYS A 58 -15.89 12.83 -3.83
N THR A 59 -16.57 12.78 -4.96
CA THR A 59 -16.78 11.53 -5.74
C THR A 59 -15.45 10.96 -6.23
N ALA A 60 -14.57 11.83 -6.76
CA ALA A 60 -13.24 11.44 -7.20
C ALA A 60 -12.37 10.89 -6.04
N SER A 61 -12.46 11.49 -4.85
CA SER A 61 -11.76 10.98 -3.66
C SER A 61 -12.22 9.57 -3.28
N ILE A 62 -13.54 9.34 -3.24
CA ILE A 62 -14.11 8.01 -2.91
C ILE A 62 -13.71 6.97 -3.95
N LEU A 63 -13.81 7.33 -5.24
CA LEU A 63 -13.46 6.46 -6.34
C LEU A 63 -11.96 6.12 -6.34
N LEU A 64 -11.10 7.09 -6.01
CA LEU A 64 -9.67 6.88 -5.86
C LEU A 64 -9.36 5.88 -4.75
N VAL A 65 -9.98 6.03 -3.57
CA VAL A 65 -9.83 5.06 -2.46
C VAL A 65 -10.27 3.67 -2.88
N ALA A 66 -11.38 3.55 -3.61
CA ALA A 66 -11.87 2.25 -4.08
C ALA A 66 -10.86 1.57 -5.03
N ILE A 67 -10.36 2.29 -6.04
CA ILE A 67 -9.38 1.76 -7.00
C ILE A 67 -8.09 1.36 -6.29
N VAL A 68 -7.56 2.24 -5.44
CA VAL A 68 -6.34 1.98 -4.66
C VAL A 68 -6.53 0.76 -3.75
N SER A 69 -7.69 0.63 -3.10
CA SER A 69 -7.98 -0.51 -2.23
C SER A 69 -7.96 -1.83 -3.01
N ILE A 70 -8.64 -1.89 -4.17
CA ILE A 70 -8.64 -3.08 -5.03
C ILE A 70 -7.22 -3.41 -5.50
N PHE A 71 -6.47 -2.40 -5.92
CA PHE A 71 -5.09 -2.56 -6.37
C PHE A 71 -4.19 -3.12 -5.27
N LEU A 72 -4.32 -2.62 -4.03
CA LEU A 72 -3.57 -3.11 -2.87
C LEU A 72 -3.97 -4.54 -2.47
N LEU A 73 -5.27 -4.89 -2.55
CA LEU A 73 -5.74 -6.25 -2.30
C LEU A 73 -5.16 -7.24 -3.31
N TYR A 74 -5.11 -6.85 -4.59
CA TYR A 74 -4.51 -7.65 -5.64
C TYR A 74 -3.00 -7.82 -5.43
N ALA A 75 -2.29 -6.73 -5.12
CA ALA A 75 -0.88 -6.75 -4.80
C ALA A 75 -0.57 -7.66 -3.60
N ASN A 76 -1.38 -7.58 -2.54
CA ASN A 76 -1.29 -8.47 -1.37
C ASN A 76 -1.51 -9.95 -1.74
N THR A 77 -2.47 -10.24 -2.63
CA THR A 77 -2.74 -11.62 -3.06
C THR A 77 -1.56 -12.20 -3.84
N ILE A 78 -0.97 -11.44 -4.77
CA ILE A 78 0.25 -11.83 -5.49
C ILE A 78 1.39 -12.06 -4.50
N PHE A 79 1.52 -11.17 -3.53
CA PHE A 79 2.54 -11.21 -2.52
C PHE A 79 2.47 -12.50 -1.68
N ILE A 80 1.29 -12.84 -1.14
CA ILE A 80 1.07 -14.09 -0.40
C ILE A 80 1.33 -15.31 -1.30
N LYS A 81 0.91 -15.27 -2.57
CA LYS A 81 1.13 -16.37 -3.52
C LYS A 81 2.62 -16.63 -3.76
N ARG A 82 3.45 -15.60 -3.89
CA ARG A 82 4.91 -15.73 -4.05
C ARG A 82 5.60 -16.28 -2.81
N ARG A 83 5.11 -15.92 -1.62
CA ARG A 83 5.62 -16.41 -0.33
C ARG A 83 5.17 -17.82 0.05
N SER A 84 4.27 -18.41 -0.74
CA SER A 84 3.74 -19.74 -0.43
C SER A 84 4.81 -20.85 -0.44
N LYS A 85 5.87 -20.70 -1.23
CA LYS A 85 6.99 -21.66 -1.23
C LYS A 85 7.82 -21.61 0.06
N GLU A 86 8.04 -20.44 0.63
CA GLU A 86 8.80 -20.27 1.88
C GLU A 86 8.02 -20.81 3.08
N ILE A 87 6.72 -20.53 3.10
CA ILE A 87 5.85 -20.98 4.19
C ILE A 87 5.69 -22.50 4.18
N GLY A 88 5.68 -23.12 2.99
CA GLY A 88 5.75 -24.59 2.86
C GLY A 88 7.05 -25.17 3.42
N LEU A 89 8.19 -24.50 3.21
CA LEU A 89 9.47 -24.92 3.79
C LEU A 89 9.50 -24.79 5.32
N PHE A 90 8.97 -23.70 5.88
CA PHE A 90 8.89 -23.54 7.34
C PHE A 90 7.99 -24.60 8.01
N GLN A 91 6.93 -25.05 7.33
CA GLN A 91 6.10 -26.15 7.80
C GLN A 91 6.83 -27.49 7.78
N LEU A 92 7.69 -27.75 6.78
CA LEU A 92 8.52 -28.95 6.73
C LEU A 92 9.55 -29.02 7.86
N ILE A 93 9.99 -27.87 8.37
CA ILE A 93 10.92 -27.75 9.52
C ILE A 93 10.17 -27.83 10.86
N GLY A 94 8.84 -28.00 10.86
CA GLY A 94 8.03 -28.18 12.06
C GLY A 94 7.60 -26.87 12.75
N MET A 95 7.79 -25.70 12.12
CA MET A 95 7.28 -24.44 12.69
C MET A 95 5.76 -24.44 12.76
N THR A 96 5.20 -23.96 13.87
CA THR A 96 3.76 -23.88 14.03
C THR A 96 3.17 -22.81 13.11
N LYS A 97 1.94 -23.01 12.62
CA LYS A 97 1.25 -22.05 11.75
C LYS A 97 1.16 -20.65 12.38
N ASN A 98 1.06 -20.58 13.71
CA ASN A 98 1.00 -19.32 14.45
C ASN A 98 2.34 -18.57 14.47
N GLU A 99 3.46 -19.27 14.60
CA GLU A 99 4.80 -18.66 14.57
C GLU A 99 5.12 -18.09 13.19
N ILE A 100 4.77 -18.83 12.13
CA ILE A 100 4.91 -18.36 10.76
C ILE A 100 4.06 -17.10 10.57
N PHE A 101 2.78 -17.11 10.97
CA PHE A 101 1.91 -15.95 10.84
C PHE A 101 2.44 -14.71 11.60
N ARG A 102 2.96 -14.88 12.82
CA ARG A 102 3.56 -13.77 13.60
C ARG A 102 4.78 -13.18 12.89
N LEU A 103 5.68 -14.02 12.39
CA LEU A 103 6.87 -13.58 11.67
C LEU A 103 6.52 -12.82 10.38
N LEU A 104 5.60 -13.37 9.58
CA LEU A 104 5.13 -12.72 8.35
C LEU A 104 4.44 -11.38 8.62
N SER A 105 3.64 -11.31 9.69
CA SER A 105 2.90 -10.09 10.06
C SER A 105 3.85 -8.98 10.50
N LEU A 106 4.90 -9.29 11.24
CA LEU A 106 5.92 -8.31 11.64
C LEU A 106 6.71 -7.77 10.44
N GLU A 107 7.07 -8.64 9.49
CA GLU A 107 7.73 -8.18 8.26
C GLU A 107 6.82 -7.28 7.41
N ASN A 108 5.54 -7.64 7.27
CA ASN A 108 4.57 -6.84 6.53
C ASN A 108 4.35 -5.47 7.17
N LEU A 109 4.38 -5.41 8.50
CA LEU A 109 4.27 -4.17 9.25
C LEU A 109 5.45 -3.24 8.94
N LEU A 110 6.68 -3.74 8.93
CA LEU A 110 7.86 -2.95 8.57
C LEU A 110 7.81 -2.46 7.12
N LEU A 111 7.38 -3.32 6.19
CA LEU A 111 7.20 -2.93 4.79
C LEU A 111 6.15 -1.84 4.65
N TYR A 112 5.03 -1.97 5.35
CA TYR A 112 3.96 -0.97 5.35
C TYR A 112 4.44 0.39 5.87
N PHE A 113 5.09 0.43 7.04
CA PHE A 113 5.63 1.69 7.58
C PHE A 113 6.68 2.32 6.65
N GLY A 114 7.59 1.51 6.09
CA GLY A 114 8.59 1.98 5.13
C GLY A 114 7.95 2.56 3.86
N SER A 115 6.97 1.85 3.30
CA SER A 115 6.23 2.31 2.12
C SER A 115 5.39 3.56 2.38
N LEU A 116 4.83 3.71 3.59
CA LEU A 116 4.05 4.89 3.97
C LEU A 116 4.93 6.13 3.98
N ILE A 117 6.10 6.06 4.63
CA ILE A 117 7.04 7.20 4.72
C ILE A 117 7.53 7.59 3.33
N ILE A 118 7.98 6.62 2.53
CA ILE A 118 8.48 6.87 1.18
C ILE A 118 7.34 7.37 0.27
N GLY A 119 6.15 6.79 0.40
CA GLY A 119 4.96 7.18 -0.34
C GLY A 119 4.53 8.62 -0.07
N ILE A 120 4.55 9.08 1.19
CA ILE A 120 4.26 10.47 1.52
C ILE A 120 5.31 11.40 0.90
N PHE A 121 6.60 11.06 1.00
CA PHE A 121 7.68 11.87 0.42
C PHE A 121 7.55 12.01 -1.11
N ILE A 122 7.27 10.90 -1.79
CA ILE A 122 7.04 10.89 -3.24
C ILE A 122 5.74 11.61 -3.58
N GLY A 123 4.66 11.38 -2.83
CA GLY A 123 3.37 12.04 -3.03
C GLY A 123 3.46 13.56 -2.88
N PHE A 124 4.22 14.04 -1.91
CA PHE A 124 4.50 15.46 -1.75
C PHE A 124 5.22 16.03 -2.98
N SER A 125 6.25 15.33 -3.46
CA SER A 125 6.99 15.73 -4.66
C SER A 125 6.11 15.74 -5.91
N VAL A 126 5.27 14.71 -6.09
CA VAL A 126 4.31 14.59 -7.19
C VAL A 126 3.24 15.67 -7.14
N SER A 127 2.72 16.00 -5.95
CA SER A 127 1.74 17.08 -5.79
C SER A 127 2.27 18.42 -6.28
N LYS A 128 3.56 18.71 -6.03
CA LYS A 128 4.24 19.91 -6.52
C LYS A 128 4.29 19.96 -8.04
N LEU A 129 4.61 18.82 -8.66
CA LEU A 129 4.68 18.70 -10.11
C LEU A 129 3.30 18.90 -10.75
N ILE A 130 2.25 18.33 -10.16
CA ILE A 130 0.88 18.50 -10.67
C ILE A 130 0.44 19.96 -10.59
N LEU A 131 0.68 20.64 -9.46
CA LEU A 131 0.37 22.08 -9.32
C LEU A 131 1.13 22.94 -10.34
N MET A 132 2.42 22.66 -10.55
CA MET A 132 3.23 23.39 -11.54
C MET A 132 2.69 23.21 -12.96
N ILE A 133 2.24 22.00 -13.31
CA ILE A 133 1.61 21.73 -14.61
C ILE A 133 0.27 22.47 -14.73
N LEU A 134 -0.56 22.44 -13.67
CA LEU A 134 -1.84 23.16 -13.62
C LEU A 134 -1.65 24.66 -13.85
N PHE A 135 -0.74 25.32 -13.13
CA PHE A 135 -0.47 26.75 -13.30
C PHE A 135 0.01 27.10 -14.71
N LYS A 136 0.85 26.24 -15.29
CA LYS A 136 1.30 26.42 -16.68
C LYS A 136 0.16 26.29 -17.68
N LEU A 137 -0.84 25.44 -17.41
CA LEU A 137 -2.02 25.26 -18.25
C LEU A 137 -3.05 26.39 -18.06
N THR A 138 -3.22 26.89 -16.84
CA THR A 138 -4.21 27.94 -16.51
C THR A 138 -3.67 29.36 -16.72
N GLY A 139 -2.37 29.53 -17.01
CA GLY A 139 -1.76 30.83 -17.28
C GLY A 139 -1.67 31.74 -16.06
N VAL A 140 -1.78 31.20 -14.86
CA VAL A 140 -1.68 31.96 -13.60
C VAL A 140 -0.21 32.04 -13.20
N GLU A 141 0.36 33.24 -13.21
CA GLU A 141 1.72 33.53 -12.72
C GLU A 141 1.73 33.51 -11.18
N GLY A 142 1.73 32.32 -10.60
CA GLY A 142 1.86 32.11 -9.17
C GLY A 142 3.04 31.21 -8.86
N ILE A 143 3.85 31.57 -7.87
CA ILE A 143 4.80 30.64 -7.26
C ILE A 143 3.94 29.51 -6.66
N ALA A 144 4.19 28.26 -7.05
CA ALA A 144 3.56 27.08 -6.47
C ALA A 144 3.89 26.99 -4.97
N SER A 145 3.12 27.72 -4.16
CA SER A 145 3.15 27.69 -2.71
C SER A 145 2.40 26.44 -2.28
N LEU A 146 3.12 25.31 -2.29
CA LEU A 146 2.60 24.09 -1.72
C LEU A 146 2.36 24.31 -0.22
N HIS A 147 1.10 24.43 0.17
CA HIS A 147 0.73 24.37 1.57
C HIS A 147 0.80 22.92 2.02
N PHE A 148 1.74 22.63 2.92
CA PHE A 148 1.78 21.35 3.58
C PHE A 148 0.54 21.22 4.48
N SER A 149 -0.50 20.56 3.96
CA SER A 149 -1.73 20.32 4.71
C SER A 149 -1.50 19.17 5.70
N SER A 150 -1.44 19.51 6.98
CA SER A 150 -1.43 18.52 8.07
C SER A 150 -2.70 17.67 8.06
N GLU A 151 -3.83 18.22 7.59
CA GLU A 151 -5.07 17.49 7.38
C GLU A 151 -4.93 16.40 6.31
N ALA A 152 -4.27 16.71 5.18
CA ALA A 152 -4.00 15.73 4.12
C ALA A 152 -3.13 14.56 4.60
N LEU A 153 -2.15 14.85 5.45
CA LEU A 153 -1.30 13.83 6.07
C LEU A 153 -2.12 12.95 7.01
N LEU A 154 -2.88 13.55 7.93
CA LEU A 154 -3.68 12.80 8.90
C LEU A 154 -4.71 11.91 8.20
N GLN A 155 -5.41 12.43 7.19
CA GLN A 155 -6.39 11.69 6.40
C GLN A 155 -5.74 10.50 5.66
N THR A 156 -4.56 10.72 5.07
CA THR A 156 -3.79 9.64 4.41
C THR A 156 -3.39 8.54 5.40
N VAL A 157 -2.88 8.91 6.57
CA VAL A 157 -2.50 7.94 7.61
C VAL A 157 -3.72 7.12 8.05
N ILE A 158 -4.86 7.76 8.31
CA ILE A 158 -6.09 7.07 8.74
C ILE A 158 -6.56 6.08 7.66
N VAL A 159 -6.72 6.53 6.42
CA VAL A 159 -7.23 5.70 5.31
C VAL A 159 -6.32 4.50 5.07
N PHE A 160 -5.01 4.71 4.98
CA PHE A 160 -4.08 3.61 4.75
C PHE A 160 -3.98 2.68 5.95
N THR A 161 -4.19 3.17 7.18
CA THR A 161 -4.22 2.31 8.37
C THR A 161 -5.43 1.38 8.31
N VAL A 162 -6.61 1.90 7.95
CA VAL A 162 -7.82 1.09 7.78
C VAL A 162 -7.64 0.03 6.69
N ILE A 163 -7.08 0.42 5.53
CA ILE A 163 -6.79 -0.53 4.44
C ILE A 163 -5.79 -1.60 4.91
N TYR A 164 -4.75 -1.22 5.65
CA TYR A 164 -3.77 -2.17 6.16
C TYR A 164 -4.37 -3.15 7.16
N VAL A 165 -5.21 -2.68 8.10
CA VAL A 165 -5.93 -3.55 9.03
C VAL A 165 -6.84 -4.52 8.26
N PHE A 166 -7.53 -4.05 7.22
CA PHE A 166 -8.36 -4.91 6.38
C PHE A 166 -7.54 -5.98 5.66
N ILE A 167 -6.39 -5.62 5.09
CA ILE A 167 -5.45 -6.56 4.47
C ILE A 167 -4.94 -7.59 5.49
N MET A 168 -4.59 -7.13 6.70
CA MET A 168 -4.11 -8.00 7.78
C MET A 168 -5.20 -8.98 8.23
N LEU A 169 -6.45 -8.53 8.39
CA LEU A 169 -7.59 -9.39 8.71
C LEU A 169 -7.84 -10.43 7.61
N MET A 170 -7.79 -10.01 6.34
CA MET A 170 -7.93 -10.94 5.21
C MET A 170 -6.82 -12.01 5.24
N ASN A 171 -5.57 -11.59 5.46
CA ASN A 171 -4.43 -12.50 5.60
C ASN A 171 -4.60 -13.46 6.80
N PHE A 172 -5.14 -12.98 7.92
CA PHE A 172 -5.44 -13.81 9.09
C PHE A 172 -6.52 -14.85 8.81
N ILE A 173 -7.64 -14.46 8.22
CA ILE A 173 -8.75 -15.36 7.86
C ILE A 173 -8.27 -16.42 6.86
N LEU A 174 -7.53 -16.01 5.83
CA LEU A 174 -6.93 -16.90 4.84
C LEU A 174 -6.00 -17.94 5.47
N SER A 175 -5.23 -17.55 6.49
CA SER A 175 -4.32 -18.45 7.19
C SER A 175 -5.02 -19.53 8.05
N ARG A 176 -6.27 -19.28 8.49
CA ARG A 176 -7.08 -20.24 9.28
C ARG A 176 -8.01 -21.11 8.44
N GLY A 177 -8.54 -20.59 7.34
CA GLY A 177 -9.62 -21.23 6.57
C GLY A 177 -9.19 -22.27 5.52
N LYS A 178 -7.93 -22.27 5.06
CA LYS A 178 -7.45 -23.26 4.07
C LYS A 178 -6.07 -23.80 4.44
N PRO A 179 -5.79 -25.12 4.24
CA PRO A 179 -4.43 -25.61 4.31
C PRO A 179 -3.58 -24.87 3.30
N PHE A 180 -2.48 -24.32 3.78
CA PHE A 180 -1.63 -23.38 3.07
C PHE A 180 -1.11 -23.91 1.71
N TYR A 181 -1.05 -25.25 1.55
CA TYR A 181 -0.72 -25.98 0.32
C TYR A 181 -1.71 -25.77 -0.85
N LEU A 182 -2.91 -25.21 -0.62
CA LEU A 182 -3.86 -24.86 -1.70
C LEU A 182 -3.44 -23.60 -2.50
N TYR A 183 -2.53 -22.78 -1.97
CA TYR A 183 -1.95 -21.65 -2.72
C TYR A 183 -0.88 -22.08 -3.72
N SER A 184 -0.29 -23.26 -3.53
CA SER A 184 0.63 -23.90 -4.47
C SER A 184 -0.11 -24.86 -5.39
N GLY A 185 -1.02 -24.36 -6.22
CA GLY A 185 -1.73 -25.13 -7.27
C GLY A 185 -0.84 -25.82 -8.33
N TRP A 186 0.42 -26.10 -8.00
CA TRP A 186 1.47 -26.70 -8.81
C TRP A 186 2.29 -27.78 -8.09
N PHE A 187 2.09 -28.03 -6.79
CA PHE A 187 2.65 -29.24 -6.15
C PHE A 187 1.71 -30.43 -6.37
N ARG A 188 1.41 -30.73 -7.64
CA ARG A 188 1.06 -32.11 -8.01
C ARG A 188 2.36 -32.89 -7.84
N LEU A 189 2.51 -33.56 -6.70
CA LEU A 189 3.43 -34.70 -6.66
C LEU A 189 3.04 -35.59 -7.85
N PRO A 190 3.98 -36.00 -8.71
CA PRO A 190 3.69 -37.06 -9.66
C PRO A 190 3.18 -38.22 -8.83
N ARG A 191 1.91 -38.60 -9.02
CA ARG A 191 1.49 -39.93 -8.61
C ARG A 191 2.27 -40.87 -9.50
N GLU A 192 3.37 -41.42 -8.99
CA GLU A 192 3.90 -42.66 -9.54
C GLU A 192 2.75 -43.67 -9.49
N LYS A 193 2.47 -44.23 -10.67
CA LYS A 193 1.62 -45.40 -10.83
C LYS A 193 2.49 -46.63 -10.68
#